data_AF-A0A2T4ZE00-F1
#
_entry.id   AF-A0A2T4ZE00-F1
#
_cell.length_a   1.000
_cell.length_b   1.000
_cell.length_c   1.000
_cell.angle_alpha   90.00
_cell.angle_beta   90.00
_cell.angle_gamma   90.00
#
_symmetry.space_group_name_H-M   'P 1'
#
loop_
_entity.id
_entity.type
_entity.pdbx_description
1 polymer ?
#
loop_
_entity_poly.entity_id
_entity_poly.type
_entity_poly.pdbx_seq_one_letter_code
_entity_poly.pdbx_strand_id
1 'polypeptide(L)'
;MTANFDDPVVKARVVRALLILTPFLVIGSYLFALLQNASQPIAFLLAGLSAAMSLGTAACIHWLGSASRHVATAVIVIVAILSFLTRR
;
A
#
# COMPACT_ATOMS: atom_id res chain seq x y z
N MET A 1 -18.55 7.94 12.58
CA MET A 1 -18.74 8.12 11.12
C MET A 1 -18.26 6.87 10.41
N THR A 2 -19.14 5.95 10.04
CA THR A 2 -18.79 4.80 9.20
C THR A 2 -18.61 5.30 7.77
N ALA A 3 -17.36 5.45 7.31
CA ALA A 3 -17.08 5.85 5.94
C ALA A 3 -17.80 4.88 4.98
N ASN A 4 -18.75 5.41 4.20
CA ASN A 4 -19.50 4.62 3.24
C ASN A 4 -18.60 4.41 2.02
N PHE A 5 -17.75 3.38 2.08
CA PHE A 5 -16.81 3.05 1.02
C PHE A 5 -17.49 2.68 -0.29
N ASP A 6 -18.81 2.51 -0.31
CA ASP A 6 -19.60 2.32 -1.53
C ASP A 6 -19.88 3.62 -2.29
N ASP A 7 -19.61 4.79 -1.69
CA ASP A 7 -19.72 6.06 -2.40
C ASP A 7 -18.60 6.18 -3.46
N PRO A 8 -18.94 6.29 -4.77
CA PRO A 8 -17.96 6.37 -5.85
C PRO A 8 -17.01 7.57 -5.69
N VAL A 9 -17.46 8.66 -5.07
CA VAL A 9 -16.64 9.86 -4.82
C VAL A 9 -15.55 9.58 -3.79
N VAL A 10 -15.90 8.84 -2.73
CA VAL A 10 -14.93 8.46 -1.67
C VAL A 10 -13.89 7.50 -2.23
N LYS A 11 -14.30 6.50 -3.03
CA LYS A 11 -13.36 5.58 -3.69
C LYS A 11 -12.38 6.29 -4.59
N ALA A 12 -12.86 7.19 -5.44
CA ALA A 12 -12.01 7.94 -6.34
C ALA A 12 -10.98 8.79 -5.58
N ARG A 13 -11.36 9.39 -4.45
CA ARG A 13 -10.43 10.12 -3.56
C ARG A 13 -9.37 9.20 -2.96
N VAL A 14 -9.76 8.03 -2.47
CA VAL A 14 -8.83 7.05 -1.87
C VAL A 14 -7.84 6.53 -2.92
N VAL A 15 -8.33 6.13 -4.10
CA VAL A 15 -7.48 5.68 -5.22
C VAL A 15 -6.52 6.79 -5.63
N ARG A 16 -7.00 8.04 -5.76
CA ARG A 16 -6.14 9.17 -6.11
C ARG A 16 -5.08 9.46 -5.05
N ALA A 17 -5.44 9.38 -3.77
CA ALA A 17 -4.49 9.53 -2.67
C ALA A 17 -3.41 8.43 -2.71
N LEU A 18 -3.79 7.18 -2.94
CA LEU A 18 -2.87 6.05 -3.10
C LEU A 18 -1.90 6.26 -4.27
N LEU A 19 -2.41 6.68 -5.42
CA LEU A 19 -1.60 6.95 -6.61
C LEU A 19 -0.61 8.10 -6.39
N ILE A 20 -1.03 9.17 -5.69
CA ILE A 20 -0.15 10.28 -5.33
C ILE A 20 0.92 9.85 -4.31
N LEU A 21 0.57 8.99 -3.35
CA LEU A 21 1.50 8.50 -2.33
C LEU A 21 2.49 7.46 -2.86
N THR A 22 2.12 6.72 -3.91
CA THR A 22 2.95 5.67 -4.52
C THR A 22 4.39 6.10 -4.81
N PRO A 23 4.69 7.21 -5.53
CA PRO A 23 6.06 7.62 -5.80
C PRO A 23 6.87 7.90 -4.52
N PHE A 24 6.24 8.44 -3.47
CA PHE A 24 6.91 8.68 -2.20
C PHE A 24 7.25 7.37 -1.48
N LEU A 25 6.38 6.37 -1.55
CA LEU A 25 6.63 5.03 -1.00
C LEU A 25 7.76 4.31 -1.76
N VAL A 26 7.82 4.48 -3.07
CA VAL A 26 8.89 3.91 -3.93
C VAL A 26 10.24 4.53 -3.60
N ILE A 27 10.31 5.86 -3.57
CA ILE A 27 11.55 6.57 -3.23
C ILE A 27 11.95 6.26 -1.78
N GLY A 28 11.00 6.27 -0.85
CA GLY A 28 11.22 5.98 0.56
C GLY A 28 11.79 4.58 0.77
N SER A 29 11.19 3.55 0.16
CA SER A 29 11.67 2.16 0.27
C SER A 29 13.04 1.96 -0.37
N TYR A 30 13.32 2.61 -1.51
CA TYR A 30 14.65 2.62 -2.11
C TYR A 30 15.71 3.23 -1.19
N LEU A 31 15.47 4.44 -0.67
CA LEU A 31 16.39 5.12 0.25
C LEU A 31 16.58 4.32 1.53
N PHE A 32 15.52 3.73 2.07
CA PHE A 32 15.59 2.93 3.30
C PHE A 32 16.38 1.62 3.11
N ALA A 33 16.32 1.03 1.91
CA ALA A 33 17.16 -0.12 1.56
C ALA A 33 18.64 0.28 1.43
N LEU A 34 18.92 1.43 0.81
CA LEU A 34 20.29 1.97 0.74
C LEU A 34 20.86 2.30 2.12
N LEU A 35 20.07 2.88 3.02
CA LEU A 35 20.47 3.15 4.41
C LEU A 35 20.82 1.87 5.19
N GLN A 36 20.25 0.73 4.79
CA GLN A 36 20.57 -0.58 5.34
C GLN A 36 21.76 -1.25 4.63
N ASN A 37 22.50 -0.52 3.79
CA ASN A 37 23.60 -1.05 2.97
C ASN A 37 23.18 -2.20 2.05
N ALA A 38 21.90 -2.25 1.63
CA ALA A 38 21.48 -3.21 0.61
C ALA A 38 22.15 -2.91 -0.73
N SER A 39 22.44 -3.95 -1.51
CA SER A 39 22.96 -3.76 -2.87
C SER A 39 21.92 -3.04 -3.74
N GLN A 40 22.39 -2.21 -4.68
CA GLN A 40 21.51 -1.49 -5.62
C GLN A 40 20.42 -2.37 -6.28
N PRO A 41 20.71 -3.59 -6.78
CA PRO A 41 19.66 -4.44 -7.34
C PRO A 41 18.58 -4.83 -6.32
N ILE A 42 18.94 -5.04 -5.05
CA ILE A 42 17.97 -5.32 -3.97
C ILE A 42 17.13 -4.07 -3.68
N ALA A 43 17.76 -2.89 -3.62
CA ALA A 43 17.05 -1.64 -3.40
C ALA A 43 16.03 -1.36 -4.52
N PHE A 44 16.38 -1.60 -5.78
CA PHE A 44 15.46 -1.51 -6.91
C PHE A 44 14.32 -2.53 -6.85
N LEU A 45 14.61 -3.78 -6.45
CA LEU A 45 13.58 -4.80 -6.26
C LEU A 45 12.57 -4.40 -5.18
N LEU A 46 13.04 -3.87 -4.05
CA LEU A 46 12.16 -3.40 -2.96
C LEU A 46 11.32 -2.20 -3.39
N ALA A 47 11.94 -1.25 -4.10
CA ALA A 47 11.24 -0.10 -4.68
C ALA A 47 10.15 -0.55 -5.66
N GLY A 48 10.48 -1.49 -6.56
CA GLY A 48 9.53 -2.08 -7.51
C GLY A 48 8.38 -2.82 -6.83
N LEU A 49 8.67 -3.61 -5.79
CA LEU A 49 7.66 -4.31 -4.99
C LEU A 49 6.69 -3.32 -4.33
N SER A 50 7.21 -2.22 -3.77
CA SER A 50 6.37 -1.19 -3.16
C SER A 50 5.45 -0.51 -4.18
N ALA A 51 5.94 -0.26 -5.41
CA ALA A 51 5.14 0.28 -6.51
C ALA A 51 4.03 -0.69 -6.90
N ALA A 52 4.37 -1.97 -7.11
CA ALA A 52 3.43 -3.01 -7.50
C ALA A 52 2.33 -3.22 -6.44
N MET A 53 2.68 -3.23 -5.15
CA MET A 53 1.70 -3.34 -4.07
C MET A 53 0.77 -2.13 -4.00
N SER A 54 1.30 -0.92 -4.17
CA SER A 54 0.51 0.32 -4.13
C SER A 54 -0.46 0.41 -5.31
N LEU A 55 0.03 0.13 -6.52
CA LEU A 55 -0.79 0.08 -7.73
C LEU A 55 -1.81 -1.05 -7.70
N GLY A 56 -1.40 -2.24 -7.24
CA GLY A 56 -2.29 -3.39 -7.07
C GLY A 56 -3.43 -3.09 -6.09
N THR A 57 -3.12 -2.44 -4.96
CA THR A 57 -4.13 -2.01 -3.99
C THR A 57 -5.08 -0.98 -4.59
N ALA A 58 -4.57 0.02 -5.31
CA ALA A 58 -5.39 1.01 -6.00
C ALA A 58 -6.30 0.37 -7.06
N ALA A 59 -5.78 -0.58 -7.84
CA ALA A 59 -6.53 -1.33 -8.84
C ALA A 59 -7.62 -2.21 -8.19
N CYS A 60 -7.30 -2.90 -7.09
CA CYS A 60 -8.27 -3.69 -6.33
C CYS A 60 -9.39 -2.81 -5.77
N ILE A 61 -9.10 -1.62 -5.24
CA ILE A 61 -10.12 -0.69 -4.73
C ILE A 61 -10.97 -0.12 -5.87
N HIS A 62 -10.37 0.12 -7.04
CA HIS A 62 -11.08 0.61 -8.21
C HIS A 62 -12.03 -0.44 -8.80
N TRP A 63 -11.60 -1.71 -8.88
CA TRP A 63 -12.40 -2.80 -9.45
C TRP A 63 -13.38 -3.43 -8.47
N LEU A 64 -12.99 -3.63 -7.21
CA LEU A 64 -13.89 -4.23 -6.24
C LEU A 64 -14.82 -3.15 -5.69
N GLY A 65 -16.11 -3.29 -5.99
CA GLY A 65 -17.22 -2.52 -5.45
C GLY A 65 -17.27 -2.53 -3.90
N SER A 66 -18.34 -3.09 -3.34
CA SER A 66 -18.51 -3.24 -1.87
C SER A 66 -17.47 -4.16 -1.22
N ALA A 67 -16.80 -5.00 -2.02
CA ALA A 67 -15.73 -5.88 -1.56
C ALA A 67 -14.39 -5.15 -1.28
N SER A 68 -14.23 -3.88 -1.65
CA SER A 68 -13.04 -3.07 -1.32
C SER A 68 -12.80 -2.95 0.19
N ARG A 69 -13.86 -3.01 1.01
CA ARG A 69 -13.73 -3.11 2.48
C ARG A 69 -12.96 -4.35 2.90
N HIS A 70 -13.23 -5.51 2.30
CA HIS A 70 -12.57 -6.76 2.65
C HIS A 70 -11.08 -6.74 2.33
N VAL A 71 -10.69 -6.13 1.20
CA VAL A 71 -9.28 -5.94 0.83
C VAL A 71 -8.60 -4.99 1.81
N ALA A 72 -9.23 -3.86 2.16
CA ALA A 72 -8.68 -2.93 3.14
C ALA A 72 -8.54 -3.58 4.53
N THR A 73 -9.52 -4.37 4.98
CA THR A 73 -9.44 -5.10 6.26
C THR A 73 -8.33 -6.14 6.23
N ALA A 74 -8.16 -6.88 5.13
CA ALA A 74 -7.09 -7.87 5.00
C ALA A 74 -5.71 -7.21 5.11
N VAL A 75 -5.48 -6.07 4.44
CA VAL A 75 -4.22 -5.33 4.54
C VAL A 75 -3.95 -4.85 5.97
N ILE A 76 -4.95 -4.29 6.65
CA ILE A 76 -4.82 -3.82 8.04
C ILE A 76 -4.49 -4.99 8.98
N VAL A 77 -5.17 -6.13 8.82
CA VAL A 77 -4.95 -7.33 9.63
C VAL A 77 -3.53 -7.87 9.44
N ILE A 78 -3.05 -7.96 8.19
CA ILE A 78 -1.69 -8.42 7.89
C ILE A 78 -0.66 -7.49 8.53
N VAL A 79 -0.83 -6.17 8.40
CA VAL A 79 0.07 -5.19 9.02
C VAL A 79 0.04 -5.29 10.56
N ALA A 80 -1.14 -5.48 11.15
CA ALA A 80 -1.29 -5.63 12.60
C ALA A 80 -0.60 -6.91 13.12
N ILE A 81 -0.75 -8.03 12.41
CA ILE A 81 -0.09 -9.30 12.74
C ILE A 81 1.42 -9.15 12.62
N LEU A 82 1.92 -8.59 11.52
CA LEU A 82 3.36 -8.37 11.34
C LEU A 82 3.92 -7.45 12.43
N SER A 83 3.21 -6.37 12.78
CA SER A 83 3.60 -5.45 13.85
C SER A 83 3.61 -6.11 15.23
N PHE A 84 2.70 -7.06 15.48
CA PHE A 84 2.71 -7.86 16.70
C PHE A 84 3.90 -8.82 16.75
N LEU A 85 4.22 -9.46 15.62
CA LEU A 85 5.32 -10.43 15.51
C LEU A 85 6.70 -9.77 15.56
N THR A 86 6.85 -8.53 15.09
CA THR A 86 8.10 -7.76 15.14
C THR A 86 8.32 -7.00 16.44
N ARG A 87 7.33 -6.93 17.35
CA ARG A 87 7.48 -6.45 18.73
C ARG A 87 8.21 -7.46 19.65
N ARG A 88 9.25 -8.11 19.12
CA ARG A 88 10.24 -8.84 19.94
C ARG A 88 11.38 -7.91 20.30
#